data_AF-A0A401H0D7-F1
#
_entry.id   AF-A0A401H0D7-F1
#
_cell.length_a   1.000
_cell.length_b   1.000
_cell.length_c   1.000
_cell.angle_alpha   90.00
_cell.angle_beta   90.00
_cell.angle_gamma   90.00
#
_symmetry.space_group_name_H-M   'P 1'
#
loop_
_entity.id
_entity.type
_entity.pdbx_description
1 polymer ?
#
loop_
_entity_poly.entity_id
_entity_poly.type
_entity_poly.pdbx_seq_one_letter_code
_entity_poly.pdbx_strand_id
1 'polypeptide(L)'
;MQNSPNFPRNLDIKPSEAPVVGEDTQSVCISKSSGINVGSDGRFDYAAQENAIRRYGIAGRVWEASYAILAYVDRPPHGETDVEFDPPPFTNSRLSRRLTVLELGSGTGLVASRIADRCALEEQHHLVVATDLPEVCPLLESNLYRHQSVRVRPLAWGNRAHTLDIASDLALPGTAPPSAGSPRYPTHIVCSDLVYFPALLAPLLRTLLHLTSPPFVPPEGAPAQAVLSYRIRSLVKETPFWSAFGLWFSFAPVFVKSGEGWSRFVPVAGDDETFVFVAERRPESRRWVVPEDDRELLNGVGARGTNEGKADDTFETILFMGMGLGKDE
;
A
#
# COMPACT_ATOMS: atom_id res chain seq x y z
N MET A 1 25.77 12.95 -2.83
CA MET A 1 25.04 11.66 -2.70
C MET A 1 25.08 11.06 -1.30
N GLN A 2 25.80 11.60 -0.30
CA GLN A 2 26.07 10.88 0.97
C GLN A 2 24.92 10.79 2.00
N ASN A 3 23.75 11.38 1.75
CA ASN A 3 22.59 11.36 2.68
C ASN A 3 21.25 11.03 1.99
N SER A 4 21.24 10.38 0.82
CA SER A 4 19.96 9.99 0.19
C SER A 4 19.34 8.82 0.96
N PRO A 5 18.05 8.88 1.33
CA PRO A 5 17.35 7.78 2.01
C PRO A 5 17.32 6.50 1.17
N ASN A 6 17.49 6.63 -0.14
CA ASN A 6 17.49 5.51 -1.07
C ASN A 6 18.76 4.65 -1.02
N PHE A 7 19.87 5.17 -0.45
CA PHE A 7 21.16 4.49 -0.37
C PHE A 7 21.60 4.28 1.08
N PRO A 8 20.88 3.44 1.86
CA PRO A 8 21.26 3.13 3.23
C PRO A 8 22.63 2.45 3.25
N ARG A 9 23.47 2.83 4.23
CA ARG A 9 24.80 2.22 4.39
C ARG A 9 24.64 0.76 4.83
N ASN A 10 25.48 -0.11 4.29
CA ASN A 10 25.57 -1.53 4.65
C ASN A 10 24.32 -2.38 4.34
N LEU A 11 23.47 -1.96 3.41
CA LEU A 11 22.37 -2.79 2.91
C LEU A 11 22.81 -3.49 1.62
N ASP A 12 22.89 -4.82 1.63
CA ASP A 12 23.16 -5.64 0.43
C ASP A 12 21.84 -5.85 -0.33
N ILE A 13 21.53 -4.91 -1.23
CA ILE A 13 20.29 -4.91 -2.01
C ILE A 13 20.54 -5.66 -3.32
N LYS A 14 19.72 -6.68 -3.59
CA LYS A 14 19.74 -7.45 -4.84
C LYS A 14 18.36 -7.46 -5.49
N PRO A 15 18.28 -7.60 -6.82
CA PRO A 15 17.01 -7.84 -7.50
C PRO A 15 16.24 -8.99 -6.85
N SER A 16 14.92 -8.86 -6.74
CA SER A 16 14.06 -9.96 -6.33
C SER A 16 13.57 -10.75 -7.54
N GLU A 17 13.33 -12.04 -7.32
CA GLU A 17 12.55 -12.85 -8.24
C GLU A 17 11.10 -12.90 -7.78
N ALA A 18 10.17 -12.96 -8.73
CA ALA A 18 8.77 -13.23 -8.39
C ALA A 18 8.68 -14.64 -7.80
N PRO A 19 7.94 -14.85 -6.69
CA PRO A 19 7.81 -16.17 -6.09
C PRO A 19 7.26 -17.18 -7.10
N VAL A 20 7.93 -18.34 -7.18
CA VAL A 20 7.53 -19.44 -8.07
C VAL A 20 6.30 -20.12 -7.47
N VAL A 21 5.27 -20.28 -8.30
CA VAL A 21 4.04 -20.99 -7.97
C VAL A 21 4.34 -22.49 -7.99
N GLY A 22 4.46 -23.11 -6.82
CA GLY A 22 4.56 -24.57 -6.72
C GLY A 22 3.24 -25.23 -7.15
N GLU A 23 3.32 -26.38 -7.84
CA GLU A 23 2.14 -27.15 -8.30
C GLU A 23 1.49 -28.00 -7.18
N ASP A 24 2.15 -28.17 -6.03
CA ASP A 24 1.88 -29.29 -5.11
C ASP A 24 1.43 -28.91 -3.67
N THR A 25 0.95 -27.70 -3.41
CA THR A 25 0.46 -27.36 -2.05
C THR A 25 -0.91 -26.68 -2.08
N GLN A 26 -1.84 -27.19 -1.27
CA GLN A 26 -3.16 -26.63 -0.93
C GLN A 26 -3.14 -25.19 -0.38
N SER A 27 -1.98 -24.53 -0.35
CA SER A 27 -1.88 -23.09 -0.20
C SER A 27 -2.57 -22.43 -1.40
N VAL A 28 -3.24 -21.30 -1.17
CA VAL A 28 -3.75 -20.42 -2.24
C VAL A 28 -2.55 -19.75 -2.89
N CYS A 29 -1.73 -20.57 -3.55
CA CYS A 29 -0.62 -20.16 -4.36
C CYS A 29 -1.18 -19.24 -5.45
N ILE A 30 -0.43 -18.22 -5.85
CA ILE A 30 -0.63 -17.42 -7.06
C ILE A 30 -0.85 -18.41 -8.21
N SER A 31 -2.07 -18.90 -8.48
CA SER A 31 -2.26 -19.99 -9.44
C SER A 31 -1.74 -19.53 -10.81
N LYS A 32 -1.28 -20.45 -11.67
CA LYS A 32 -0.96 -20.10 -13.07
C LYS A 32 -2.12 -19.35 -13.77
N SER A 33 -3.36 -19.49 -13.28
CA SER A 33 -4.55 -18.73 -13.74
C SER A 33 -4.63 -17.27 -13.26
N SER A 34 -3.88 -16.87 -12.22
CA SER A 34 -3.85 -15.48 -11.76
C SER A 34 -3.02 -14.55 -12.66
N GLY A 35 -2.39 -15.05 -13.73
CA GLY A 35 -1.83 -14.20 -14.78
C GLY A 35 -0.72 -13.22 -14.33
N ILE A 36 -0.22 -13.36 -13.10
CA ILE A 36 0.89 -12.58 -12.52
C ILE A 36 2.19 -13.03 -13.22
N ASN A 37 2.27 -12.80 -14.52
CA ASN A 37 3.46 -13.01 -15.34
C ASN A 37 4.35 -11.78 -15.16
N VAL A 38 4.80 -11.53 -13.92
CA VAL A 38 5.76 -10.45 -13.62
C VAL A 38 7.04 -10.69 -14.41
N GLY A 39 7.43 -11.95 -14.55
CA GLY A 39 8.62 -12.37 -15.31
C GLY A 39 8.56 -12.08 -16.82
N SER A 40 7.38 -11.80 -17.41
CA SER A 40 7.27 -11.44 -18.82
C SER A 40 7.31 -9.94 -19.10
N ASP A 41 7.21 -9.10 -18.07
CA ASP A 41 7.32 -7.65 -18.20
C ASP A 41 8.76 -7.22 -17.96
N GLY A 42 9.51 -7.07 -19.05
CA GLY A 42 10.94 -6.69 -19.00
C GLY A 42 11.22 -5.34 -18.30
N ARG A 43 10.20 -4.56 -17.94
CA ARG A 43 10.35 -3.35 -17.10
C ARG A 43 10.65 -3.67 -15.63
N PHE A 44 10.28 -4.86 -15.17
CA PHE A 44 10.36 -5.27 -13.76
C PHE A 44 11.18 -6.55 -13.55
N ASP A 45 11.81 -7.05 -14.61
CA ASP A 45 12.65 -8.23 -14.54
C ASP A 45 13.93 -8.01 -13.71
N TYR A 46 14.70 -9.08 -13.54
CA TYR A 46 15.93 -9.06 -12.75
C TYR A 46 16.93 -8.01 -13.24
N ALA A 47 17.12 -7.88 -14.56
CA ALA A 47 18.10 -6.97 -15.16
C ALA A 47 17.64 -5.51 -15.04
N ALA A 48 16.35 -5.25 -15.21
CA ALA A 48 15.76 -3.93 -15.01
C ALA A 48 15.91 -3.48 -13.55
N GLN A 49 15.60 -4.37 -12.60
CA GLN A 49 15.81 -4.12 -11.18
C GLN A 49 17.28 -3.88 -10.84
N GLU A 50 18.22 -4.66 -11.40
CA GLU A 50 19.64 -4.46 -11.13
C GLU A 50 20.10 -3.06 -11.56
N ASN A 51 19.72 -2.64 -12.75
CA ASN A 51 20.01 -1.30 -13.26
C ASN A 51 19.33 -0.20 -12.41
N ALA A 52 18.08 -0.43 -12.01
CA ALA A 52 17.34 0.51 -11.18
C ALA A 52 17.96 0.62 -9.77
N ILE A 53 18.37 -0.49 -9.14
CA ILE A 53 19.03 -0.51 -7.83
C ILE A 53 20.33 0.30 -7.87
N ARG A 54 21.14 0.14 -8.93
CA ARG A 54 22.38 0.90 -9.08
C ARG A 54 22.14 2.42 -9.11
N ARG A 55 21.02 2.86 -9.69
CA ARG A 55 20.70 4.29 -9.89
C ARG A 55 19.82 4.90 -8.81
N TYR A 56 18.92 4.13 -8.22
CA TYR A 56 17.87 4.58 -7.31
C TYR A 56 17.87 3.82 -5.97
N GLY A 57 18.85 2.95 -5.72
CA GLY A 57 19.00 2.23 -4.46
C GLY A 57 17.79 1.33 -4.14
N ILE A 58 17.30 1.39 -2.90
CA ILE A 58 16.16 0.58 -2.44
C ILE A 58 14.88 0.77 -3.28
N ALA A 59 14.69 1.95 -3.87
CA ALA A 59 13.52 2.25 -4.70
C ALA A 59 13.56 1.53 -6.06
N GLY A 60 14.75 1.10 -6.50
CA GLY A 60 14.92 0.34 -7.73
C GLY A 60 14.62 -1.16 -7.59
N ARG A 61 14.40 -1.65 -6.37
CA ARG A 61 14.09 -3.05 -6.07
C ARG A 61 12.58 -3.25 -6.01
N VAL A 62 12.10 -4.38 -6.51
CA VAL A 62 10.76 -4.88 -6.18
C VAL A 62 10.82 -5.60 -4.84
N TRP A 63 9.94 -5.24 -3.91
CA TRP A 63 9.93 -5.82 -2.57
C TRP A 63 8.94 -6.97 -2.45
N GLU A 64 9.20 -7.90 -1.54
CA GLU A 64 8.44 -9.15 -1.39
C GLU A 64 6.95 -8.88 -1.15
N ALA A 65 6.63 -7.89 -0.32
CA ALA A 65 5.23 -7.54 -0.05
C ALA A 65 4.53 -6.94 -1.29
N SER A 66 5.25 -6.50 -2.32
CA SER A 66 4.62 -6.09 -3.59
C SER A 66 3.96 -7.28 -4.27
N TYR A 67 4.53 -8.48 -4.20
CA TYR A 67 3.88 -9.67 -4.73
C TYR A 67 2.64 -10.06 -3.92
N ALA A 68 2.64 -9.82 -2.61
CA ALA A 68 1.49 -10.06 -1.74
C ALA A 68 0.26 -9.23 -2.14
N ILE A 69 0.46 -7.92 -2.37
CA ILE A 69 -0.66 -7.07 -2.78
C ILE A 69 -1.11 -7.38 -4.20
N LEU A 70 -0.21 -7.72 -5.12
CA LEU A 70 -0.58 -8.18 -6.46
C LEU A 70 -1.44 -9.44 -6.40
N ALA A 71 -1.08 -10.43 -5.59
CA ALA A 71 -1.86 -11.64 -5.41
C ALA A 71 -3.27 -11.35 -4.85
N TYR A 72 -3.43 -10.27 -4.09
CA TYR A 72 -4.73 -9.78 -3.62
C TYR A 72 -5.52 -9.03 -4.71
N VAL A 73 -4.88 -8.10 -5.45
CA VAL A 73 -5.59 -7.19 -6.39
C VAL A 73 -5.69 -7.68 -7.83
N ASP A 74 -4.84 -8.59 -8.29
CA ASP A 74 -4.71 -8.99 -9.71
C ASP A 74 -5.56 -10.21 -10.09
N ARG A 75 -6.69 -10.46 -9.41
CA ARG A 75 -7.52 -11.65 -9.66
C ARG A 75 -8.58 -11.44 -10.72
N PRO A 76 -8.72 -12.33 -11.73
CA PRO A 76 -9.74 -12.21 -12.77
C PRO A 76 -11.15 -12.06 -12.19
N PRO A 77 -12.02 -11.22 -12.78
CA PRO A 77 -13.40 -11.12 -12.35
C PRO A 77 -14.12 -12.44 -12.68
N HIS A 78 -14.67 -13.10 -11.65
CA HIS A 78 -15.56 -14.28 -11.67
C HIS A 78 -15.46 -15.26 -12.84
N GLY A 79 -15.06 -16.50 -12.55
CA GLY A 79 -15.29 -17.64 -13.46
C GLY A 79 -14.41 -18.87 -13.22
N GLU A 80 -13.25 -18.74 -12.57
CA GLU A 80 -12.23 -19.81 -12.62
C GLU A 80 -11.65 -20.25 -11.26
N THR A 81 -11.97 -19.58 -10.14
CA THR A 81 -11.41 -19.97 -8.82
C THR A 81 -12.44 -19.89 -7.69
N ASP A 82 -12.56 -20.97 -6.90
CA ASP A 82 -13.44 -21.14 -5.71
C ASP A 82 -13.02 -20.30 -4.48
N VAL A 83 -12.18 -19.28 -4.68
CA VAL A 83 -11.51 -18.60 -3.57
C VAL A 83 -12.07 -17.20 -3.34
N GLU A 84 -12.59 -16.98 -2.14
CA GLU A 84 -13.16 -15.72 -1.67
C GLU A 84 -12.19 -14.99 -0.74
N PHE A 85 -12.19 -13.66 -0.75
CA PHE A 85 -11.37 -12.84 0.15
C PHE A 85 -12.24 -11.98 1.04
N ASP A 86 -11.82 -11.80 2.28
CA ASP A 86 -12.44 -10.89 3.24
C ASP A 86 -11.36 -10.05 3.94
N PRO A 87 -11.32 -8.71 3.73
CA PRO A 87 -12.18 -7.95 2.82
C PRO A 87 -11.94 -8.27 1.34
N PRO A 88 -12.93 -8.10 0.45
CA PRO A 88 -12.75 -8.34 -0.99
C PRO A 88 -11.82 -7.30 -1.63
N PRO A 89 -11.02 -7.66 -2.65
CA PRO A 89 -10.16 -6.72 -3.34
C PRO A 89 -10.96 -5.58 -3.96
N PHE A 90 -10.45 -4.35 -3.84
CA PHE A 90 -11.12 -3.18 -4.40
C PHE A 90 -11.15 -3.13 -5.93
N THR A 91 -10.32 -3.95 -6.58
CA THR A 91 -10.28 -4.16 -8.04
C THR A 91 -11.32 -5.17 -8.53
N ASN A 92 -12.17 -5.70 -7.63
CA ASN A 92 -13.26 -6.57 -7.99
C ASN A 92 -14.39 -5.75 -8.64
N SER A 93 -14.67 -6.03 -9.92
CA SER A 93 -15.60 -5.29 -10.80
C SER A 93 -17.04 -5.21 -10.29
N ARG A 94 -17.41 -6.00 -9.28
CA ARG A 94 -18.72 -5.88 -8.61
C ARG A 94 -18.93 -4.54 -7.91
N LEU A 95 -17.85 -3.83 -7.56
CA LEU A 95 -17.89 -2.51 -6.97
C LEU A 95 -17.86 -1.47 -8.10
N SER A 96 -18.96 -1.30 -8.84
CA SER A 96 -19.12 -0.38 -9.98
C SER A 96 -18.88 1.11 -9.64
N ARG A 97 -17.65 1.48 -9.28
CA ARG A 97 -17.26 2.84 -8.91
C ARG A 97 -15.93 3.21 -9.57
N ARG A 98 -15.88 4.45 -10.04
CA ARG A 98 -14.67 5.05 -10.59
C ARG A 98 -13.58 5.06 -9.52
N LEU A 99 -12.50 4.33 -9.75
CA LEU A 99 -11.38 4.24 -8.79
C LEU A 99 -10.42 5.44 -8.94
N THR A 100 -9.94 5.94 -7.81
CA THR A 100 -8.83 6.90 -7.73
C THR A 100 -7.86 6.36 -6.68
N VAL A 101 -6.81 5.69 -7.14
CA VAL A 101 -5.85 4.99 -6.27
C VAL A 101 -4.60 5.86 -6.13
N LEU A 102 -4.17 6.12 -4.90
CA LEU A 102 -2.86 6.70 -4.61
C LEU A 102 -1.93 5.58 -4.16
N GLU A 103 -0.83 5.34 -4.84
CA GLU A 103 0.22 4.44 -4.34
C GLU A 103 1.33 5.27 -3.69
N LEU A 104 1.68 4.94 -2.45
CA LEU A 104 2.77 5.58 -1.71
C LEU A 104 4.04 4.75 -1.84
N GLY A 105 5.19 5.41 -2.09
CA GLY A 105 6.48 4.73 -2.18
C GLY A 105 6.49 3.65 -3.27
N SER A 106 6.01 3.99 -4.47
CA SER A 106 5.82 3.05 -5.57
C SER A 106 7.11 2.36 -6.03
N GLY A 107 8.28 2.91 -5.72
CA GLY A 107 9.58 2.37 -6.12
C GLY A 107 9.69 2.21 -7.64
N THR A 108 9.67 0.96 -8.11
CA THR A 108 9.69 0.64 -9.54
C THR A 108 8.37 0.93 -10.25
N GLY A 109 7.25 1.00 -9.52
CA GLY A 109 5.91 1.18 -10.08
C GLY A 109 5.22 -0.13 -10.49
N LEU A 110 5.73 -1.29 -10.08
CA LEU A 110 5.14 -2.59 -10.43
C LEU A 110 3.66 -2.67 -10.01
N VAL A 111 3.33 -2.28 -8.78
CA VAL A 111 1.95 -2.39 -8.27
C VAL A 111 1.04 -1.37 -8.95
N ALA A 112 1.45 -0.10 -9.11
CA ALA A 112 0.73 0.87 -9.94
C ALA A 112 0.46 0.37 -11.36
N SER A 113 1.45 -0.22 -12.04
CA SER A 113 1.32 -0.78 -13.38
C SER A 113 0.20 -1.82 -13.42
N ARG A 114 0.20 -2.76 -12.48
CA ARG A 114 -0.78 -3.85 -12.45
C ARG A 114 -2.18 -3.35 -12.10
N ILE A 115 -2.31 -2.46 -11.12
CA ILE A 115 -3.60 -1.82 -10.83
C ILE A 115 -4.13 -1.07 -12.06
N ALA A 116 -3.25 -0.37 -12.79
CA ALA A 116 -3.63 0.34 -14.01
C ALA A 116 -4.08 -0.59 -15.13
N ASP A 117 -3.40 -1.72 -15.34
CA ASP A 117 -3.82 -2.75 -16.30
C ASP A 117 -5.20 -3.30 -15.98
N ARG A 118 -5.49 -3.56 -14.69
CA ARG A 118 -6.81 -3.99 -14.23
C ARG A 118 -7.88 -2.94 -14.49
N CYS A 119 -7.57 -1.69 -14.16
CA CYS A 119 -8.46 -0.58 -14.42
C CYS A 119 -8.71 -0.35 -15.93
N ALA A 120 -7.75 -0.67 -16.80
CA ALA A 120 -7.90 -0.48 -18.24
C ALA A 120 -8.86 -1.51 -18.89
N LEU A 121 -9.18 -2.59 -18.20
CA LEU A 121 -10.19 -3.58 -18.65
C LEU A 121 -11.62 -3.10 -18.45
N GLU A 122 -11.83 -2.06 -17.64
CA GLU A 122 -13.14 -1.50 -17.33
C GLU A 122 -13.41 -0.26 -18.20
N GLU A 123 -14.68 -0.03 -18.56
CA GLU A 123 -15.09 1.15 -19.34
C GLU A 123 -15.00 2.46 -18.54
N GLN A 124 -14.78 2.39 -17.22
CA GLN A 124 -14.75 3.55 -16.36
C GLN A 124 -13.39 4.27 -16.41
N HIS A 125 -13.40 5.59 -16.29
CA HIS A 125 -12.18 6.39 -16.27
C HIS A 125 -11.48 6.35 -14.91
N HIS A 126 -10.84 5.23 -14.55
CA HIS A 126 -10.01 5.08 -13.35
C HIS A 126 -8.75 5.98 -13.39
N LEU A 127 -8.08 6.15 -12.25
CA LEU A 127 -6.82 6.88 -12.12
C LEU A 127 -6.00 6.22 -11.03
N VAL A 128 -4.73 6.02 -11.35
CA VAL A 128 -3.70 5.66 -10.39
C VAL A 128 -2.72 6.82 -10.31
N VAL A 129 -2.40 7.27 -9.12
CA VAL A 129 -1.33 8.23 -8.87
C VAL A 129 -0.20 7.48 -8.18
N ALA A 130 0.86 7.18 -8.92
CA ALA A 130 2.06 6.55 -8.38
C ALA A 130 2.95 7.63 -7.78
N THR A 131 3.34 7.47 -6.52
CA THR A 131 4.11 8.48 -5.80
C THR A 131 5.37 7.94 -5.17
N ASP A 132 6.42 8.74 -5.19
CA ASP A 132 7.69 8.44 -4.54
C ASP A 132 8.48 9.74 -4.34
N LEU A 133 9.72 9.66 -3.86
CA LEU A 133 10.63 10.80 -3.79
C LEU A 133 10.85 11.42 -5.18
N PRO A 134 11.08 12.75 -5.26
CA PRO A 134 11.31 13.43 -6.54
C PRO A 134 12.39 12.77 -7.42
N GLU A 135 13.46 12.26 -6.81
CA GLU A 135 14.54 11.58 -7.53
C GLU A 135 14.16 10.19 -8.07
N VAL A 136 13.07 9.57 -7.58
CA VAL A 136 12.57 8.27 -8.04
C VAL A 136 11.50 8.44 -9.12
N CYS A 137 10.82 9.59 -9.21
CA CYS A 137 9.81 9.86 -10.25
C CYS A 137 10.29 9.56 -11.68
N PRO A 138 11.54 9.85 -12.11
CA PRO A 138 12.01 9.46 -13.45
C PRO A 138 12.00 7.94 -13.70
N LEU A 139 12.22 7.11 -12.68
CA LEU A 139 12.07 5.65 -12.79
C LEU A 139 10.61 5.28 -13.02
N LEU A 140 9.71 5.84 -12.20
CA LEU A 140 8.27 5.62 -12.33
C LEU A 140 7.75 6.04 -13.70
N GLU A 141 8.12 7.23 -14.19
CA GLU A 141 7.73 7.71 -15.51
C GLU A 141 8.21 6.78 -16.62
N SER A 142 9.47 6.32 -16.56
CA SER A 142 10.04 5.37 -17.51
C SER A 142 9.35 4.02 -17.48
N ASN A 143 8.88 3.56 -16.32
CA ASN A 143 8.19 2.29 -16.20
C ASN A 143 6.70 2.41 -16.53
N LEU A 144 6.07 3.56 -16.29
CA LEU A 144 4.61 3.71 -16.36
C LEU A 144 4.12 4.46 -17.61
N TYR A 145 5.02 4.89 -18.52
CA TYR A 145 4.67 5.70 -19.71
C TYR A 145 3.57 5.13 -20.61
N ARG A 146 3.35 3.81 -20.59
CA ARG A 146 2.32 3.14 -21.40
C ARG A 146 0.91 3.25 -20.80
N HIS A 147 0.79 3.58 -19.51
CA HIS A 147 -0.49 3.61 -18.82
C HIS A 147 -1.04 5.04 -18.78
N GLN A 148 -1.97 5.36 -19.69
CA GLN A 148 -2.61 6.68 -19.74
C GLN A 148 -3.44 7.02 -18.49
N SER A 149 -3.88 6.00 -17.76
CA SER A 149 -4.61 6.12 -16.49
C SER A 149 -3.69 6.34 -15.29
N VAL A 150 -2.38 6.41 -15.47
CA VAL A 150 -1.40 6.62 -14.39
C VAL A 150 -0.83 8.04 -14.44
N ARG A 151 -0.75 8.68 -13.29
CA ARG A 151 0.00 9.93 -13.09
C ARG A 151 1.13 9.68 -12.11
N VAL A 152 2.33 10.16 -12.43
CA VAL A 152 3.46 10.14 -11.50
C VAL A 152 3.52 11.48 -10.77
N ARG A 153 3.67 11.44 -9.44
CA ARG A 153 3.84 12.65 -8.62
C ARG A 153 4.87 12.47 -7.51
N PRO A 154 5.64 13.52 -7.19
CA PRO A 154 6.53 13.48 -6.03
C PRO A 154 5.70 13.50 -4.74
N LEU A 155 6.09 12.68 -3.77
CA LEU A 155 5.55 12.67 -2.41
C LEU A 155 6.60 12.14 -1.43
N ALA A 156 7.36 13.05 -0.84
CA ALA A 156 8.13 12.74 0.36
C ALA A 156 7.15 12.63 1.52
N TRP A 157 7.20 11.53 2.27
CA TRP A 157 6.25 11.33 3.37
C TRP A 157 6.37 12.45 4.42
N GLY A 158 5.24 12.86 4.99
CA GLY A 158 5.13 14.00 5.90
C GLY A 158 5.15 15.36 5.18
N ASN A 159 5.46 15.43 3.89
CA ASN A 159 5.53 16.68 3.16
C ASN A 159 4.14 17.18 2.75
N ARG A 160 3.70 18.25 3.42
CA ARG A 160 2.40 18.89 3.17
C ARG A 160 2.30 19.55 1.79
N ALA A 161 3.40 20.13 1.28
CA ALA A 161 3.39 20.79 -0.03
C ALA A 161 3.14 19.77 -1.15
N HIS A 162 3.87 18.65 -1.15
CA HIS A 162 3.66 17.59 -2.14
C HIS A 162 2.23 17.02 -2.07
N THR A 163 1.69 16.89 -0.86
CA THR A 163 0.30 16.47 -0.66
C THR A 163 -0.68 17.48 -1.29
N LEU A 164 -0.47 18.79 -1.07
CA LEU A 164 -1.31 19.84 -1.66
C LEU A 164 -1.21 19.91 -3.19
N ASP A 165 -0.05 19.60 -3.77
CA ASP A 165 0.12 19.51 -5.23
C ASP A 165 -0.77 18.39 -5.81
N ILE A 166 -0.79 17.22 -5.16
CA ILE A 166 -1.70 16.11 -5.53
C ILE A 166 -3.17 16.56 -5.40
N ALA A 167 -3.53 17.29 -4.34
CA ALA A 167 -4.88 17.82 -4.20
C ALA A 167 -5.27 18.78 -5.33
N SER A 168 -4.33 19.61 -5.79
CA SER A 168 -4.51 20.49 -6.95
C SER A 168 -4.73 19.69 -8.24
N ASP A 169 -3.92 18.66 -8.50
CA ASP A 169 -4.08 17.78 -9.67
C ASP A 169 -5.41 17.03 -9.72
N LEU A 170 -5.96 16.75 -8.54
CA LEU A 170 -7.26 16.08 -8.34
C LEU A 170 -8.43 17.07 -8.28
N ALA A 171 -8.19 18.36 -8.49
CA ALA A 171 -9.19 19.43 -8.44
C ALA A 171 -9.98 19.45 -7.12
N LEU A 172 -9.31 19.16 -6.00
CA LEU A 172 -9.96 19.15 -4.68
C LEU A 172 -10.31 20.57 -4.21
N PRO A 173 -11.33 20.74 -3.34
CA PRO A 173 -11.74 22.05 -2.85
C PRO A 173 -10.60 22.80 -2.16
N GLY A 174 -10.47 24.09 -2.47
CA GLY A 174 -9.47 24.97 -1.86
C GLY A 174 -8.07 24.88 -2.44
N THR A 175 -7.82 24.02 -3.45
CA THR A 175 -6.50 23.85 -4.06
C THR A 175 -6.47 24.14 -5.56
N ALA A 176 -7.60 24.10 -6.27
CA ALA A 176 -7.65 24.27 -7.72
C ALA A 176 -8.32 25.60 -8.15
N PRO A 177 -7.93 26.17 -9.31
CA PRO A 177 -8.63 27.31 -9.89
C PRO A 177 -10.08 26.95 -10.26
N PRO A 178 -11.01 27.93 -10.31
CA PRO A 178 -12.45 27.69 -10.52
C PRO A 178 -12.82 26.94 -11.81
N SER A 179 -11.88 26.80 -12.75
CA SER A 179 -12.03 26.16 -14.06
C SER A 179 -11.47 24.73 -14.12
N ALA A 180 -10.91 24.20 -13.03
CA ALA A 180 -10.55 22.78 -12.95
C ALA A 180 -11.83 21.92 -12.92
N GLY A 181 -11.81 20.75 -13.57
CA GLY A 181 -12.98 19.86 -13.69
C GLY A 181 -13.55 19.37 -12.35
N SER A 182 -14.46 18.40 -12.40
CA SER A 182 -15.06 17.87 -11.16
C SER A 182 -14.01 17.28 -10.21
N PRO A 183 -14.10 17.57 -8.89
CA PRO A 183 -13.17 17.05 -7.90
C PRO A 183 -13.10 15.52 -7.94
N ARG A 184 -11.89 14.99 -7.86
CA ARG A 184 -11.63 13.56 -7.90
C ARG A 184 -11.00 13.08 -6.60
N TYR A 185 -11.84 12.70 -5.65
CA TYR A 185 -11.39 12.20 -4.36
C TYR A 185 -10.71 10.82 -4.47
N PRO A 186 -9.62 10.59 -3.72
CA PRO A 186 -9.04 9.25 -3.59
C PRO A 186 -10.05 8.26 -3.02
N THR A 187 -10.07 7.06 -3.59
CA THR A 187 -10.88 5.95 -3.09
C THR A 187 -10.04 4.94 -2.33
N HIS A 188 -8.76 4.78 -2.71
CA HIS A 188 -7.82 3.92 -2.01
C HIS A 188 -6.44 4.54 -1.92
N ILE A 189 -5.72 4.15 -0.87
CA ILE A 189 -4.30 4.40 -0.70
C ILE A 189 -3.62 3.03 -0.64
N VAL A 190 -2.64 2.77 -1.51
CA VAL A 190 -1.90 1.52 -1.56
C VAL A 190 -0.50 1.75 -1.01
N CYS A 191 -0.08 0.90 -0.08
CA CYS A 191 1.25 0.92 0.49
C CYS A 191 1.86 -0.48 0.34
N SER A 192 3.00 -0.58 -0.31
CA SER A 192 3.72 -1.84 -0.41
C SER A 192 5.05 -1.74 0.32
N ASP A 193 5.16 -2.44 1.45
CA ASP A 193 6.40 -2.63 2.17
C ASP A 193 7.07 -1.35 2.71
N LEU A 194 6.26 -0.44 3.25
CA LEU A 194 6.71 0.91 3.65
C LEU A 194 7.12 1.04 5.13
N VAL A 195 6.87 -0.01 5.94
CA VAL A 195 7.12 -0.02 7.39
C VAL A 195 8.43 -0.77 7.66
N TYR A 196 9.57 -0.08 7.53
CA TYR A 196 10.90 -0.72 7.66
C TYR A 196 11.99 0.18 8.26
N PHE A 197 11.95 1.49 8.04
CA PHE A 197 12.90 2.43 8.66
C PHE A 197 12.23 3.25 9.78
N PRO A 198 12.72 3.18 11.03
CA PRO A 198 12.16 3.92 12.17
C PRO A 198 11.98 5.42 11.92
N ALA A 199 12.93 6.06 11.22
CA ALA A 199 12.89 7.48 10.91
C ALA A 199 11.76 7.88 9.93
N LEU A 200 11.18 6.91 9.21
CA LEU A 200 10.12 7.13 8.23
C LEU A 200 8.71 6.78 8.75
N LEU A 201 8.61 6.18 9.94
CA LEU A 201 7.33 5.71 10.48
C LEU A 201 6.35 6.87 10.76
N ALA A 202 6.81 7.92 11.45
CA ALA A 202 5.97 9.08 11.74
C ALA A 202 5.61 9.87 10.46
N PRO A 203 6.55 10.17 9.55
CA PRO A 203 6.22 10.77 8.25
C PRO A 203 5.20 9.97 7.44
N LEU A 204 5.31 8.63 7.40
CA LEU A 204 4.35 7.75 6.72
C LEU A 204 2.96 7.86 7.36
N LEU A 205 2.86 7.71 8.68
CA LEU A 205 1.59 7.84 9.40
C LEU A 205 0.96 9.21 9.16
N ARG A 206 1.76 10.29 9.25
CA ARG A 206 1.30 11.67 8.97
C ARG A 206 0.73 11.81 7.56
N THR A 207 1.38 11.19 6.57
CA THR A 207 0.89 11.18 5.18
C THR A 207 -0.46 10.49 5.07
N LEU A 208 -0.62 9.31 5.67
CA LEU A 208 -1.89 8.58 5.69
C LEU A 208 -2.99 9.40 6.39
N LEU A 209 -2.65 10.09 7.48
CA LEU A 209 -3.59 10.97 8.18
C LEU A 209 -4.02 12.16 7.31
N HIS A 210 -3.09 12.79 6.59
CA HIS A 210 -3.41 13.89 5.66
C HIS A 210 -4.29 13.43 4.50
N LEU A 211 -3.93 12.32 3.85
CA LEU A 211 -4.68 11.77 2.70
C LEU A 211 -6.04 11.19 3.07
N THR A 212 -6.32 11.02 4.37
CA THR A 212 -7.64 10.62 4.91
C THR A 212 -8.35 11.73 5.68
N SER A 213 -7.92 12.98 5.49
CA SER A 213 -8.53 14.19 6.06
C SER A 213 -8.88 15.19 4.95
N PRO A 214 -9.73 16.21 5.20
CA PRO A 214 -9.96 17.28 4.23
C PRO A 214 -8.63 17.91 3.74
N PRO A 215 -8.51 18.20 2.43
CA PRO A 215 -9.55 18.17 1.40
C PRO A 215 -9.71 16.82 0.68
N PHE A 216 -9.01 15.76 1.08
CA PHE A 216 -9.06 14.45 0.40
C PHE A 216 -10.31 13.63 0.71
N VAL A 217 -11.11 14.07 1.67
CA VAL A 217 -12.37 13.43 2.04
C VAL A 217 -13.53 14.20 1.39
N PRO A 218 -14.41 13.53 0.63
CA PRO A 218 -15.60 14.16 0.08
C PRO A 218 -16.54 14.65 1.21
N PRO A 219 -17.28 15.77 1.02
CA PRO A 219 -18.13 16.35 2.07
C PRO A 219 -19.16 15.36 2.68
N GLU A 220 -19.69 14.45 1.86
CA GLU A 220 -20.71 13.47 2.26
C GLU A 220 -20.24 12.01 2.08
N GLY A 221 -18.92 11.76 2.15
CA GLY A 221 -18.41 10.41 1.95
C GLY A 221 -17.33 9.97 2.93
N ALA A 222 -16.90 8.73 2.76
CA ALA A 222 -15.83 8.14 3.57
C ALA A 222 -14.46 8.56 3.03
N PRO A 223 -13.44 8.65 3.91
CA PRO A 223 -12.05 8.73 3.49
C PRO A 223 -11.64 7.53 2.63
N ALA A 224 -10.54 7.67 1.89
CA ALA A 224 -9.96 6.56 1.16
C ALA A 224 -9.60 5.39 2.10
N GLN A 225 -9.85 4.16 1.64
CA GLN A 225 -9.44 2.95 2.32
C GLN A 225 -7.95 2.70 2.05
N ALA A 226 -7.17 2.41 3.09
CA ALA A 226 -5.76 2.07 2.94
C ALA A 226 -5.59 0.55 2.81
N VAL A 227 -4.82 0.10 1.82
CA VAL A 227 -4.44 -1.30 1.61
C VAL A 227 -2.94 -1.39 1.73
N LEU A 228 -2.46 -2.11 2.75
CA LEU A 228 -1.04 -2.19 3.10
C LEU A 228 -0.58 -3.63 2.95
N SER A 229 0.36 -3.90 2.06
CA SER A 229 1.14 -5.12 2.16
C SER A 229 2.42 -4.87 2.95
N TYR A 230 2.74 -5.81 3.82
CA TYR A 230 3.78 -5.66 4.82
C TYR A 230 4.44 -7.00 5.08
N ARG A 231 5.77 -7.00 5.18
CA ARG A 231 6.55 -8.14 5.65
C ARG A 231 7.31 -7.74 6.90
N ILE A 232 7.18 -8.54 7.96
CA ILE A 232 7.92 -8.34 9.20
C ILE A 232 9.43 -8.53 8.90
N ARG A 233 10.25 -7.55 9.28
CA ARG A 233 11.72 -7.69 9.26
C ARG A 233 12.33 -7.49 10.62
N SER A 234 11.74 -6.60 11.40
CA SER A 234 12.18 -6.29 12.75
C SER A 234 11.01 -5.77 13.55
N LEU A 235 10.29 -6.69 14.17
CA LEU A 235 9.10 -6.38 14.96
C LEU A 235 9.35 -5.22 15.94
N VAL A 236 10.47 -5.24 16.67
CA VAL A 236 10.84 -4.17 17.62
C VAL A 236 10.93 -2.78 16.97
N LYS A 237 11.42 -2.70 15.73
CA LYS A 237 11.53 -1.43 14.99
C LYS A 237 10.21 -0.99 14.38
N GLU A 238 9.33 -1.94 14.07
CA GLU A 238 8.10 -1.74 13.30
C GLU A 238 6.87 -1.54 14.21
N THR A 239 6.87 -2.14 15.41
CA THR A 239 5.79 -2.02 16.42
C THR A 239 5.37 -0.57 16.70
N PRO A 240 6.27 0.42 16.87
CA PRO A 240 5.84 1.79 17.12
C PRO A 240 4.91 2.36 16.02
N PHE A 241 5.09 1.96 14.77
CA PHE A 241 4.16 2.34 13.70
C PHE A 241 2.80 1.69 13.91
N TRP A 242 2.76 0.38 14.13
CA TRP A 242 1.50 -0.36 14.26
C TRP A 242 0.69 0.06 15.48
N SER A 243 1.36 0.25 16.63
CA SER A 243 0.70 0.73 17.86
C SER A 243 0.12 2.12 17.70
N ALA A 244 0.79 3.02 16.97
CA ALA A 244 0.26 4.34 16.67
C ALA A 244 -0.85 4.26 15.60
N PHE A 245 -0.63 3.50 14.52
CA PHE A 245 -1.56 3.34 13.41
C PHE A 245 -2.92 2.84 13.88
N GLY A 246 -2.98 1.84 14.77
CA GLY A 246 -4.23 1.29 15.31
C GLY A 246 -5.07 2.28 16.12
N LEU A 247 -4.46 3.32 16.68
CA LEU A 247 -5.20 4.41 17.34
C LEU A 247 -6.01 5.21 16.32
N TRP A 248 -5.45 5.46 15.13
CA TRP A 248 -6.04 6.33 14.11
C TRP A 248 -6.90 5.57 13.09
N PHE A 249 -6.53 4.33 12.80
CA PHE A 249 -7.14 3.45 11.80
C PHE A 249 -7.67 2.17 12.44
N SER A 250 -8.82 1.70 11.96
CA SER A 250 -9.25 0.32 12.17
C SER A 250 -8.71 -0.49 11.02
N PHE A 251 -8.11 -1.65 11.28
CA PHE A 251 -7.53 -2.48 10.23
C PHE A 251 -7.64 -3.96 10.56
N ALA A 252 -7.73 -4.79 9.51
CA ALA A 252 -7.82 -6.22 9.62
C ALA A 252 -6.93 -6.89 8.55
N PRO A 253 -6.33 -8.06 8.85
CA PRO A 253 -5.66 -8.84 7.82
C PRO A 253 -6.69 -9.36 6.82
N VAL A 254 -6.27 -9.52 5.58
CA VAL A 254 -7.07 -10.21 4.57
C VAL A 254 -7.11 -11.70 4.90
N PHE A 255 -8.32 -12.26 4.91
CA PHE A 255 -8.59 -13.68 4.97
C PHE A 255 -8.96 -14.21 3.59
N VAL A 256 -8.70 -15.48 3.39
CA VAL A 256 -8.99 -16.20 2.17
C VAL A 256 -9.79 -17.46 2.51
N LYS A 257 -10.87 -17.69 1.78
CA LYS A 257 -11.67 -18.91 1.86
C LYS A 257 -11.23 -19.85 0.75
N SER A 258 -10.59 -20.94 1.12
CA SER A 258 -10.38 -22.10 0.23
C SER A 258 -11.22 -23.27 0.75
N GLY A 259 -11.27 -24.41 0.04
CA GLY A 259 -12.19 -25.53 0.34
C GLY A 259 -12.29 -25.96 1.82
N GLU A 260 -11.26 -25.71 2.63
CA GLU A 260 -11.16 -26.08 4.06
C GLU A 260 -11.66 -25.00 5.04
N GLY A 261 -12.06 -23.82 4.56
CA GLY A 261 -12.60 -22.73 5.38
C GLY A 261 -11.83 -21.42 5.23
N TRP A 262 -12.07 -20.51 6.18
CA TRP A 262 -11.38 -19.21 6.21
C TRP A 262 -10.02 -19.35 6.89
N SER A 263 -8.97 -18.89 6.21
CA SER A 263 -7.62 -18.81 6.74
C SER A 263 -7.01 -17.44 6.45
N ARG A 264 -5.95 -17.06 7.17
CA ARG A 264 -5.22 -15.82 6.85
C ARG A 264 -4.66 -15.92 5.43
N PHE A 265 -4.78 -14.84 4.65
CA PHE A 265 -4.18 -14.81 3.32
C PHE A 265 -2.65 -14.80 3.42
N VAL A 266 -2.05 -15.89 2.94
CA VAL A 266 -0.60 -16.06 2.84
C VAL A 266 -0.25 -16.21 1.35
N PRO A 267 0.35 -15.21 0.71
CA PRO A 267 0.56 -15.19 -0.75
C PRO A 267 1.66 -16.16 -1.22
N VAL A 268 2.60 -16.48 -0.33
CA VAL A 268 3.72 -17.40 -0.59
C VAL A 268 3.71 -18.45 0.51
N ALA A 269 3.55 -19.72 0.14
CA ALA A 269 3.50 -20.81 1.10
C ALA A 269 4.73 -20.80 2.04
N GLY A 270 4.49 -20.86 3.35
CA GLY A 270 5.55 -20.79 4.37
C GLY A 270 6.04 -19.38 4.72
N ASP A 271 5.52 -18.33 4.09
CA ASP A 271 5.83 -16.94 4.44
C ASP A 271 4.80 -16.37 5.43
N ASP A 272 4.91 -16.81 6.68
CA ASP A 272 4.02 -16.36 7.77
C ASP A 272 4.29 -14.93 8.23
N GLU A 273 5.35 -14.32 7.73
CA GLU A 273 5.79 -12.96 8.09
C GLU A 273 5.14 -11.89 7.20
N THR A 274 4.43 -12.29 6.13
CA THR A 274 3.82 -11.40 5.17
C THR A 274 2.31 -11.27 5.37
N PHE A 275 1.82 -10.03 5.36
CA PHE A 275 0.43 -9.66 5.58
C PHE A 275 -0.05 -8.73 4.46
N VAL A 276 -1.35 -8.80 4.17
CA VAL A 276 -2.10 -7.73 3.51
C VAL A 276 -3.14 -7.24 4.50
N PHE A 277 -3.12 -5.96 4.82
CA PHE A 277 -4.07 -5.30 5.69
C PHE A 277 -4.97 -4.39 4.87
N VAL A 278 -6.26 -4.38 5.23
CA VAL A 278 -7.22 -3.37 4.78
C VAL A 278 -7.58 -2.52 5.98
N ALA A 279 -7.48 -1.20 5.82
CA ALA A 279 -7.59 -0.24 6.89
C ALA A 279 -8.49 0.95 6.52
N GLU A 280 -9.24 1.41 7.50
CA GLU A 280 -10.13 2.57 7.38
C GLU A 280 -9.84 3.57 8.49
N ARG A 281 -9.88 4.86 8.13
CA ARG A 281 -9.71 5.92 9.12
C ARG A 281 -10.88 5.88 10.10
N ARG A 282 -10.59 5.74 11.40
CA ARG A 282 -11.63 5.71 12.44
C ARG A 282 -12.47 7.00 12.38
N PRO A 283 -13.81 6.94 12.35
CA PRO A 283 -14.64 8.14 12.23
C PRO A 283 -14.37 9.20 13.30
N GLU A 284 -14.13 8.76 14.54
CA GLU A 284 -13.82 9.58 15.70
C GLU A 284 -12.40 10.18 15.67
N SER A 285 -11.47 9.55 14.94
CA SER A 285 -10.08 10.02 14.88
C SER A 285 -9.89 11.20 13.93
N ARG A 286 -10.90 11.54 13.13
CA ARG A 286 -10.90 12.69 12.20
C ARG A 286 -11.02 14.04 12.91
N ARG A 287 -11.54 14.06 14.15
CA ARG A 287 -11.66 15.27 14.98
C ARG A 287 -10.51 15.45 15.97
N TRP A 288 -9.61 14.48 16.05
CA TRP A 288 -8.47 14.56 16.96
C TRP A 288 -7.39 15.45 16.38
N VAL A 289 -6.66 16.13 17.25
CA VAL A 289 -5.51 16.94 16.87
C VAL A 289 -4.35 15.99 16.57
N VAL A 290 -3.80 16.07 15.36
CA VAL A 290 -2.58 15.36 14.99
C VAL A 290 -1.39 16.21 15.46
N PRO A 291 -0.52 15.70 16.34
CA PRO A 291 0.64 16.47 16.81
C PRO A 291 1.63 16.72 15.68
N GLU A 292 2.24 17.91 15.67
CA GLU A 292 3.27 18.28 14.69
C GLU A 292 4.60 17.57 14.95
N ASP A 293 4.89 17.21 16.21
CA ASP A 293 6.08 16.44 16.56
C ASP A 293 5.90 14.94 16.22
N ASP A 294 6.91 14.39 15.55
CA ASP A 294 6.89 13.01 15.07
C ASP A 294 6.99 11.98 16.21
N ARG A 295 7.65 12.32 17.32
CA ARG A 295 7.75 11.43 18.49
C ARG A 295 6.42 11.42 19.22
N GLU A 296 5.79 12.57 19.40
CA GLU A 296 4.44 12.68 19.96
C GLU A 296 3.42 11.89 19.14
N LEU A 297 3.50 11.98 17.80
CA LEU A 297 2.62 11.23 16.89
C LEU A 297 2.73 9.72 17.08
N LEU A 298 3.96 9.18 17.12
CA LEU A 298 4.17 7.75 17.34
C LEU A 298 3.87 7.30 18.77
N ASN A 299 3.96 8.20 19.75
CA ASN A 299 3.57 7.92 21.13
C ASN A 299 2.05 8.07 21.35
N GLY A 300 1.24 8.28 20.31
CA GLY A 300 -0.21 8.34 20.39
C GLY A 300 -0.77 9.60 21.07
N VAL A 301 0.02 10.66 21.19
CA VAL A 301 -0.45 11.96 21.69
C VAL A 301 -1.51 12.52 20.75
N GLY A 302 -2.55 13.13 21.31
CA GLY A 302 -3.70 13.65 20.58
C GLY A 302 -4.76 12.60 20.26
N ALA A 303 -4.39 11.31 20.21
CA ALA A 303 -5.34 10.23 19.98
C ALA A 303 -6.39 10.18 21.10
N ARG A 304 -7.64 9.87 20.74
CA ARG A 304 -8.81 9.94 21.63
C ARG A 304 -9.07 11.33 22.22
N GLY A 305 -8.48 12.39 21.65
CA GLY A 305 -8.69 13.77 22.05
C GLY A 305 -7.96 14.18 23.33
N THR A 306 -6.92 13.46 23.74
CA THR A 306 -6.12 13.82 24.93
C THR A 306 -4.63 13.90 24.61
N ASN A 307 -3.89 14.72 25.36
CA ASN A 307 -2.44 14.91 25.18
C ASN A 307 -1.59 13.83 25.86
N GLU A 308 -2.21 12.78 26.40
CA GLU A 308 -1.50 11.66 27.02
C GLU A 308 -1.05 10.65 25.97
N GLY A 309 0.12 10.05 26.15
CA GLY A 309 0.62 8.99 25.28
C GLY A 309 -0.22 7.72 25.38
N LYS A 310 -0.42 7.04 24.25
CA LYS A 310 -1.26 5.84 24.11
C LYS A 310 -0.67 4.90 23.06
N ALA A 311 -1.09 3.65 23.12
CA ALA A 311 -0.80 2.63 22.13
C ALA A 311 -2.07 1.81 21.87
N ASP A 312 -2.15 1.23 20.69
CA ASP A 312 -3.14 0.23 20.30
C ASP A 312 -2.46 -1.14 20.19
N ASP A 313 -3.15 -2.21 20.56
CA ASP A 313 -2.65 -3.59 20.61
C ASP A 313 -3.25 -4.50 19.53
N THR A 314 -3.93 -3.92 18.52
CA THR A 314 -4.57 -4.68 17.44
C THR A 314 -3.57 -5.53 16.67
N PHE A 315 -2.39 -4.98 16.37
CA PHE A 315 -1.38 -5.70 15.59
C PHE A 315 -0.79 -6.89 16.37
N GLU A 316 -0.47 -6.68 17.64
CA GLU A 316 -0.02 -7.73 18.56
C GLU A 316 -1.07 -8.83 18.69
N THR A 317 -2.35 -8.46 18.81
CA THR A 317 -3.47 -9.41 18.84
C THR A 317 -3.54 -10.24 17.55
N ILE A 318 -3.37 -9.61 16.39
CA ILE A 318 -3.33 -10.30 15.09
C ILE A 318 -2.16 -11.28 15.03
N LEU A 319 -0.97 -10.90 15.51
CA LEU A 319 0.19 -11.78 15.57
C LEU A 319 -0.07 -12.99 16.48
N PHE A 320 -0.64 -12.78 17.67
CA PHE A 320 -0.97 -13.87 18.60
C PHE A 320 -2.04 -14.82 18.06
N MET A 321 -3.09 -14.28 17.43
CA MET A 321 -4.14 -15.10 16.81
C MET A 321 -3.61 -15.88 15.61
N GLY A 322 -2.70 -15.29 14.83
CA GLY A 322 -2.03 -15.96 13.71
C GLY A 322 -1.17 -17.15 14.14
N MET A 323 -0.58 -17.11 15.35
CA MET A 323 0.22 -18.21 15.91
C MET A 323 -0.63 -19.36 16.49
N GLY A 324 -1.90 -19.10 16.87
CA GLY A 324 -2.77 -20.07 17.54
C GLY A 324 -3.55 -21.01 16.62
N LEU A 325 -3.62 -20.73 15.32
CA LEU A 325 -4.39 -21.54 14.35
C LEU A 325 -3.56 -22.63 13.64
N GLY A 326 -2.30 -22.84 14.06
CA GLY A 326 -1.35 -23.73 13.38
C GLY A 326 -1.02 -25.05 14.08
N LYS A 327 -1.64 -25.36 15.24
CA LYS A 327 -1.35 -26.61 15.98
C LYS A 327 -2.57 -27.09 16.78
N ASP A 328 -3.49 -27.77 16.11
CA ASP A 328 -4.30 -28.82 16.74
C ASP A 328 -4.48 -29.93 15.68
N GLU A 329 -3.45 -30.77 15.55
CA GLU A 329 -3.55 -32.17 15.12
C GLU A 329 -3.00 -33.07 16.24
#